data_AF-A0A932AV64-F1
#
_entry.id   AF-A0A932AV64-F1
#
_cell.length_a   1.000
_cell.length_b   1.000
_cell.length_c   1.000
_cell.angle_alpha   90.00
_cell.angle_beta   90.00
_cell.angle_gamma   90.00
#
_symmetry.space_group_name_H-M   'P 1'
#
loop_
_entity.id
_entity.type
_entity.pdbx_description
1 polymer ?
#
loop_
_entity_poly.entity_id
_entity_poly.type
_entity_poly.pdbx_seq_one_letter_code
_entity_poly.pdbx_strand_id
1 'polypeptide(L)'
;MNRKQRRAASKQSPLPGPGMRLPPAADPVKQLFAEAAQYQQNNELAAAARLYKRLLLLKPDHAEASNNLGVVLLAQGKLSEASARFAQSLALMPQLFDQFTAICATLVALLPPLGEAMRQATAAWPNRLPVGQLLGSAGLAAIAADPLLLFTLQSTPMRDVAIERALTALRLSLLNGALAGHQVDDTVLAFCCALAQQCFINEYVFATVPAEDAQVDQLKAALGDALAAGSAIAPMALAALAMYRPLHALSDAQALLDRTWPPAVDDVLTQQLREPLQERELRAAIPRLTPIEDDVSQRVRQQYEENPYPRWVHAATANVVLTIDEHLRRQFPSAPFRALGKDGETDILVAGCGTGRHPIEVARTYKDARVLAVDLSLSSLCYAGRKTPAEIADRIDYAQADILKLGSIGRTFDLIDASGVLHHMADPLGAWRTLLALLRPNGFMHLGLYSEIARRDVVAARAFIAEHGYRPTADDIRRCRQDLLSSPLNRIARVGDFFSTSECRDLLFHVQERRMTVPEIKSFIVEQNLQFIGFEFSPQTLQRYRALFADSGWSPTDLDRWHALETQYPDTFSGMYQFWVQKN
;
A
#
# COMPACT_ATOMS: atom_id res chain seq x y z
N MET A 1 56.94 -39.39 23.63
CA MET A 1 55.75 -39.90 24.35
C MET A 1 55.94 -41.40 24.67
N ASN A 2 55.81 -41.80 25.93
CA ASN A 2 56.02 -43.18 26.44
C ASN A 2 54.74 -44.05 26.29
N ARG A 3 54.81 -45.38 26.40
CA ARG A 3 53.73 -46.38 26.24
C ARG A 3 52.44 -46.06 27.04
N LYS A 4 52.53 -45.33 28.15
CA LYS A 4 51.36 -44.81 28.91
C LYS A 4 50.55 -43.73 28.16
N GLN A 5 51.17 -43.00 27.24
CA GLN A 5 50.52 -41.93 26.46
C GLN A 5 49.83 -42.46 25.19
N ARG A 6 50.18 -43.67 24.70
CA ARG A 6 49.41 -44.35 23.63
C ARG A 6 48.09 -44.96 24.11
N ARG A 7 47.97 -45.30 25.40
CA ARG A 7 46.70 -45.80 25.98
C ARG A 7 45.67 -44.71 26.28
N ALA A 8 46.07 -43.44 26.28
CA ALA A 8 45.15 -42.31 26.43
C ALA A 8 44.51 -41.86 25.09
N ALA A 9 45.06 -42.29 23.95
CA ALA A 9 44.61 -41.89 22.62
C ALA A 9 43.65 -42.89 21.93
N SER A 10 43.12 -43.88 22.66
CA SER A 10 42.22 -44.92 22.12
C SER A 10 40.88 -45.00 22.87
N LYS A 11 40.40 -43.90 23.47
CA LYS A 11 38.98 -43.80 23.84
C LYS A 11 38.20 -43.35 22.61
N GLN A 12 37.73 -44.35 21.86
CA GLN A 12 36.65 -44.21 20.90
C GLN A 12 35.49 -43.47 21.57
N SER A 13 35.02 -42.39 20.96
CA SER A 13 33.70 -41.86 21.23
C SER A 13 32.68 -42.98 20.99
N PRO A 14 31.71 -43.21 21.90
CA PRO A 14 30.73 -44.27 21.70
C PRO A 14 29.90 -43.96 20.45
N LEU A 15 29.67 -44.99 19.62
CA LEU A 15 28.68 -44.94 18.55
C LEU A 15 27.31 -44.55 19.17
N PRO A 16 26.54 -43.65 18.55
CA PRO A 16 25.24 -43.28 19.08
C PRO A 16 24.32 -44.50 19.08
N GLY A 17 23.71 -44.78 20.23
CA GLY A 17 22.75 -45.88 20.38
C GLY A 17 21.51 -45.70 19.49
N PRO A 18 20.82 -46.81 19.14
CA PRO A 18 19.66 -46.77 18.27
C PRO A 18 18.51 -46.08 19.01
N GLY A 19 18.34 -44.78 18.76
CA GLY A 19 17.31 -43.98 19.43
C GLY A 19 17.62 -42.48 19.54
N MET A 20 18.85 -42.04 19.23
CA MET A 20 19.15 -40.61 19.19
C MET A 20 18.68 -40.03 17.84
N ARG A 21 17.53 -39.35 17.82
CA ARG A 21 17.13 -38.53 16.67
C ARG A 21 18.26 -37.53 16.40
N LEU A 22 18.90 -37.64 15.24
CA LEU A 22 19.78 -36.60 14.74
C LEU A 22 19.02 -35.27 14.80
N PRO A 23 19.64 -34.15 15.23
CA PRO A 23 19.01 -32.85 15.13
C PRO A 23 18.53 -32.65 13.68
N PRO A 24 17.34 -32.06 13.46
CA PRO A 24 16.86 -31.82 12.11
C PRO A 24 17.95 -31.10 11.33
N ALA A 25 18.28 -31.62 10.14
CA ALA A 25 19.28 -30.99 9.29
C ALA A 25 18.93 -29.51 9.15
N ALA A 26 19.91 -28.62 9.40
CA ALA A 26 19.69 -27.19 9.31
C ALA A 26 19.09 -26.86 7.92
N ASP A 27 18.00 -26.10 7.91
CA ASP A 27 17.34 -25.66 6.67
C ASP A 27 18.39 -24.96 5.78
N PRO A 28 18.76 -25.56 4.63
CA PRO A 28 19.83 -25.05 3.79
C PRO A 28 19.59 -23.62 3.32
N VAL A 29 18.32 -23.22 3.16
CA VAL A 29 17.94 -21.86 2.77
C VAL A 29 18.26 -20.88 3.90
N LYS A 30 17.85 -21.20 5.14
CA LYS A 30 18.15 -20.36 6.32
C LYS A 30 19.64 -20.23 6.57
N GLN A 31 20.39 -21.33 6.42
CA GLN A 31 21.84 -21.31 6.58
C GLN A 31 22.52 -20.44 5.53
N LEU A 32 22.18 -20.62 4.24
CA LEU A 32 22.73 -19.80 3.16
C LEU A 32 22.39 -18.32 3.33
N PHE A 33 21.18 -18.01 3.80
CA PHE A 33 20.76 -16.63 4.03
C PHE A 33 21.60 -15.97 5.14
N ALA A 34 21.74 -16.64 6.29
CA ALA A 34 22.52 -16.13 7.41
C ALA A 34 24.00 -15.96 7.05
N GLU A 35 24.59 -16.92 6.32
CA GLU A 35 25.98 -16.84 5.85
C GLU A 35 26.17 -15.69 4.84
N ALA A 36 25.25 -15.55 3.88
CA ALA A 36 25.29 -14.46 2.91
C ALA A 36 25.18 -13.08 3.58
N ALA A 37 24.28 -12.95 4.56
CA ALA A 37 24.10 -11.73 5.34
C ALA A 37 25.36 -11.39 6.15
N GLN A 38 26.06 -12.39 6.72
CA GLN A 38 27.31 -12.17 7.43
C GLN A 38 28.41 -11.65 6.49
N TYR A 39 28.59 -12.27 5.32
CA TYR A 39 29.57 -11.79 4.33
C TYR A 39 29.23 -10.37 3.85
N GLN A 40 27.95 -10.05 3.69
CA GLN A 40 27.52 -8.70 3.36
C GLN A 40 27.88 -7.69 4.46
N GLN A 41 27.64 -8.02 5.74
CA GLN A 41 28.01 -7.17 6.88
C GLN A 41 29.51 -6.94 6.98
N ASN A 42 30.32 -7.95 6.61
CA ASN A 42 31.77 -7.84 6.53
C ASN A 42 32.28 -7.08 5.29
N ASN A 43 31.38 -6.56 4.44
CA ASN A 43 31.69 -5.93 3.15
C ASN A 43 32.39 -6.87 2.14
N GLU A 44 32.24 -8.19 2.30
CA GLU A 44 32.76 -9.22 1.39
C GLU A 44 31.75 -9.51 0.26
N LEU A 45 31.49 -8.49 -0.56
CA LEU A 45 30.37 -8.43 -1.51
C LEU A 45 30.34 -9.61 -2.51
N ALA A 46 31.50 -10.08 -2.98
CA ALA A 46 31.55 -11.17 -3.95
C ALA A 46 31.08 -12.51 -3.34
N ALA A 47 31.46 -12.80 -2.10
CA ALA A 47 31.04 -13.99 -1.38
C ALA A 47 29.54 -13.94 -1.06
N ALA A 48 29.06 -12.79 -0.58
CA ALA A 48 27.64 -12.55 -0.31
C ALA A 48 26.79 -12.76 -1.59
N ALA A 49 27.18 -12.14 -2.71
CA ALA A 49 26.46 -12.28 -3.98
C ALA A 49 26.36 -13.74 -4.44
N ARG A 50 27.45 -14.52 -4.32
CA ARG A 50 27.46 -15.94 -4.69
C ARG A 50 26.49 -16.75 -3.84
N LEU A 51 26.46 -16.50 -2.52
CA LEU A 51 25.59 -17.22 -1.60
C LEU A 51 24.12 -16.85 -1.80
N TYR A 52 23.79 -15.56 -1.97
CA TYR A 52 22.42 -15.16 -2.32
C TYR A 52 21.98 -15.74 -3.66
N LYS A 53 22.84 -15.73 -4.70
CA LYS A 53 22.53 -16.38 -5.99
C LYS A 53 22.26 -17.88 -5.81
N ARG A 54 23.06 -18.58 -5.00
CA ARG A 54 22.85 -20.00 -4.67
C ARG A 54 21.54 -20.23 -3.91
N LEU A 55 21.21 -19.37 -2.95
CA LEU A 55 19.96 -19.42 -2.22
C LEU A 55 18.77 -19.26 -3.19
N LEU A 56 18.82 -18.28 -4.09
CA LEU A 56 17.75 -18.03 -5.07
C LEU A 56 17.63 -19.13 -6.14
N LEU A 57 18.66 -19.95 -6.36
CA LEU A 57 18.52 -21.19 -7.15
C LEU A 57 17.72 -22.27 -6.41
N LEU A 58 17.79 -22.30 -5.07
CA LEU A 58 17.03 -23.25 -4.24
C LEU A 58 15.62 -22.75 -3.94
N LYS A 59 15.47 -21.44 -3.72
CA LYS A 59 14.22 -20.77 -3.40
C LYS A 59 14.09 -19.47 -4.20
N PRO A 60 13.61 -19.55 -5.47
CA PRO A 60 13.51 -18.39 -6.37
C PRO A 60 12.59 -17.27 -5.87
N ASP A 61 11.64 -17.60 -5.01
CA ASP A 61 10.63 -16.70 -4.43
C ASP A 61 11.07 -16.13 -3.05
N HIS A 62 12.35 -16.18 -2.71
CA HIS A 62 12.85 -15.58 -1.48
C HIS A 62 13.05 -14.06 -1.63
N ALA A 63 12.03 -13.29 -1.23
CA ALA A 63 12.02 -11.83 -1.33
C ALA A 63 13.25 -11.16 -0.68
N GLU A 64 13.53 -11.45 0.59
CA GLU A 64 14.63 -10.80 1.32
C GLU A 64 16.01 -11.08 0.70
N ALA A 65 16.25 -12.30 0.20
CA ALA A 65 17.48 -12.65 -0.49
C ALA A 65 17.60 -11.92 -1.84
N SER A 66 16.47 -11.72 -2.53
CA SER A 66 16.43 -10.90 -3.75
C SER A 66 16.78 -9.43 -3.43
N ASN A 67 16.16 -8.84 -2.40
CA ASN A 67 16.48 -7.48 -1.95
C ASN A 67 17.96 -7.33 -1.59
N ASN A 68 18.48 -8.23 -0.74
CA ASN A 68 19.86 -8.15 -0.26
C ASN A 68 20.87 -8.36 -1.39
N LEU A 69 20.57 -9.26 -2.34
CA LEU A 69 21.39 -9.40 -3.55
C LEU A 69 21.35 -8.12 -4.40
N GLY A 70 20.20 -7.45 -4.52
CA GLY A 70 20.08 -6.14 -5.16
C GLY A 70 21.02 -5.11 -4.53
N VAL A 71 21.04 -5.00 -3.20
CA VAL A 71 21.96 -4.11 -2.45
C VAL A 71 23.42 -4.45 -2.74
N VAL A 72 23.79 -5.73 -2.69
CA VAL A 72 25.16 -6.18 -2.96
C VAL A 72 25.58 -5.88 -4.41
N LEU A 73 24.69 -6.09 -5.38
CA LEU A 73 24.95 -5.81 -6.79
C LEU A 73 25.07 -4.31 -7.07
N LEU A 74 24.25 -3.49 -6.42
CA LEU A 74 24.34 -2.03 -6.49
C LEU A 74 25.71 -1.56 -6.00
N ALA A 75 26.16 -2.07 -4.85
CA ALA A 75 27.49 -1.77 -4.31
C ALA A 75 28.65 -2.25 -5.22
N GLN A 76 28.41 -3.26 -6.06
CA GLN A 76 29.35 -3.72 -7.09
C GLN A 76 29.27 -2.93 -8.41
N GLY A 77 28.39 -1.93 -8.53
CA GLY A 77 28.16 -1.18 -9.77
C GLY A 77 27.37 -1.93 -10.84
N LYS A 78 26.76 -3.08 -10.52
CA LYS A 78 25.99 -3.90 -11.44
C LYS A 78 24.53 -3.46 -11.49
N LEU A 79 24.30 -2.25 -12.00
CA LEU A 79 23.01 -1.54 -11.89
C LEU A 79 21.85 -2.33 -12.50
N SER A 80 21.98 -2.85 -13.72
CA SER A 80 20.90 -3.59 -14.38
C SER A 80 20.53 -4.89 -13.66
N GLU A 81 21.52 -5.65 -13.17
CA GLU A 81 21.25 -6.85 -12.36
C GLU A 81 20.59 -6.47 -11.02
N ALA A 82 21.04 -5.39 -10.38
CA ALA A 82 20.50 -4.90 -9.12
C ALA A 82 19.02 -4.47 -9.27
N SER A 83 18.71 -3.69 -10.31
CA SER A 83 17.35 -3.24 -10.63
C SER A 83 16.38 -4.42 -10.77
N ALA A 84 16.75 -5.45 -11.53
CA ALA A 84 15.94 -6.66 -11.69
C ALA A 84 15.70 -7.39 -10.36
N ARG A 85 16.69 -7.42 -9.44
CA ARG A 85 16.54 -8.06 -8.12
C ARG A 85 15.64 -7.26 -7.18
N PHE A 86 15.71 -5.92 -7.21
CA PHE A 86 14.80 -5.08 -6.43
C PHE A 86 13.36 -5.21 -6.94
N ALA A 87 13.15 -5.19 -8.26
CA ALA A 87 11.83 -5.40 -8.86
C ALA A 87 11.24 -6.76 -8.44
N GLN A 88 12.04 -7.83 -8.50
CA GLN A 88 11.64 -9.14 -8.02
C GLN A 88 11.27 -9.14 -6.53
N SER A 89 12.05 -8.46 -5.68
CA SER A 89 11.72 -8.36 -4.26
C SER A 89 10.40 -7.64 -4.00
N LEU A 90 10.14 -6.53 -4.69
CA LEU A 90 8.88 -5.79 -4.53
C LEU A 90 7.68 -6.60 -5.02
N ALA A 91 7.83 -7.39 -6.08
CA ALA A 91 6.79 -8.30 -6.57
C ALA A 91 6.45 -9.41 -5.55
N LEU A 92 7.46 -9.93 -4.85
CA LEU A 92 7.27 -10.98 -3.84
C LEU A 92 6.80 -10.44 -2.49
N MET A 93 7.13 -9.18 -2.18
CA MET A 93 6.83 -8.53 -0.91
C MET A 93 6.25 -7.11 -1.13
N PRO A 94 4.99 -7.00 -1.57
CA PRO A 94 4.36 -5.71 -1.86
C PRO A 94 4.31 -4.75 -0.67
N GLN A 95 4.36 -5.24 0.57
CA GLN A 95 4.44 -4.39 1.77
C GLN A 95 5.69 -3.49 1.81
N LEU A 96 6.73 -3.78 1.01
CA LEU A 96 7.88 -2.89 0.86
C LEU A 96 7.53 -1.55 0.21
N PHE A 97 6.39 -1.42 -0.49
CA PHE A 97 5.92 -0.14 -1.03
C PHE A 97 5.67 0.91 0.05
N ASP A 98 5.44 0.50 1.31
CA ASP A 98 5.29 1.43 2.43
C ASP A 98 6.60 2.17 2.76
N GLN A 99 7.74 1.64 2.28
CA GLN A 99 9.06 2.27 2.38
C GLN A 99 9.43 3.04 1.10
N PHE A 100 8.47 3.76 0.52
CA PHE A 100 8.63 4.40 -0.80
C PHE A 100 9.85 5.35 -0.87
N THR A 101 10.19 6.06 0.21
CA THR A 101 11.40 6.91 0.25
C THR A 101 12.68 6.10 -0.05
N ALA A 102 12.78 4.87 0.46
CA ALA A 102 13.90 3.99 0.16
C ALA A 102 13.88 3.54 -1.30
N ILE A 103 12.70 3.19 -1.84
CA ILE A 103 12.53 2.83 -3.25
C ILE A 103 12.97 3.99 -4.16
N CYS A 104 12.55 5.22 -3.87
CA CYS A 104 12.93 6.41 -4.64
C CYS A 104 14.45 6.65 -4.61
N ALA A 105 15.08 6.49 -3.44
CA ALA A 105 16.53 6.60 -3.32
C ALA A 105 17.26 5.52 -4.14
N THR A 106 16.76 4.28 -4.12
CA THR A 106 17.29 3.17 -4.93
C THR A 106 17.13 3.45 -6.42
N LEU A 107 15.98 3.95 -6.88
CA LEU A 107 15.76 4.34 -8.28
C LEU A 107 16.77 5.40 -8.73
N VAL A 108 17.00 6.45 -7.93
CA VAL A 108 17.98 7.50 -8.26
C VAL A 108 19.41 6.95 -8.31
N ALA A 109 19.75 6.03 -7.42
CA ALA A 109 21.07 5.39 -7.41
C ALA A 109 21.30 4.47 -8.62
N LEU A 110 20.25 3.78 -9.09
CA LEU A 110 20.30 2.92 -10.27
C LEU A 110 20.23 3.71 -11.58
N LEU A 111 19.52 4.85 -11.58
CA LEU A 111 19.22 5.65 -12.75
C LEU A 111 19.63 7.12 -12.52
N PRO A 112 20.94 7.45 -12.61
CA PRO A 112 21.38 8.84 -12.55
C PRO A 112 20.65 9.80 -13.51
N PRO A 113 20.26 9.40 -14.75
CA PRO A 113 19.44 10.25 -15.63
C PRO A 113 18.07 10.60 -15.04
N LEU A 114 17.42 9.66 -14.32
CA LEU A 114 16.16 9.94 -13.63
C LEU A 114 16.37 10.96 -12.51
N GLY A 115 17.45 10.82 -11.73
CA GLY A 115 17.81 11.77 -10.68
C GLY A 115 18.09 13.18 -11.22
N GLU A 116 18.70 13.30 -12.40
CA GLU A 116 18.88 14.59 -13.07
C GLU A 116 17.55 15.16 -13.56
N ALA A 117 16.70 14.35 -14.20
CA ALA A 117 15.37 14.79 -14.62
C ALA A 117 14.52 15.31 -13.44
N MET A 118 14.59 14.63 -12.29
CA MET A 118 13.94 15.06 -11.04
C MET A 118 14.41 16.45 -10.59
N ARG A 119 15.73 16.70 -10.61
CA ARG A 119 16.30 18.02 -10.25
C ARG A 119 15.87 19.10 -11.23
N GLN A 120 16.01 18.84 -12.53
CA GLN A 120 15.67 19.80 -13.59
C GLN A 120 14.18 20.15 -13.57
N ALA A 121 13.30 19.15 -13.46
CA ALA A 121 11.86 19.36 -13.39
C ALA A 121 11.45 20.12 -12.12
N THR A 122 12.13 19.88 -10.99
CA THR A 122 11.88 20.61 -9.74
C THR A 122 12.31 22.07 -9.85
N ALA A 123 13.48 22.34 -10.42
CA ALA A 123 14.01 23.70 -10.58
C ALA A 123 13.18 24.55 -11.56
N ALA A 124 12.66 23.93 -12.62
CA ALA A 124 11.85 24.62 -13.61
C ALA A 124 10.37 24.76 -13.25
N TRP A 125 9.89 24.12 -12.17
CA TRP A 125 8.46 24.06 -11.84
C TRP A 125 7.86 25.47 -11.68
N PRO A 126 6.70 25.78 -12.29
CA PRO A 126 5.76 24.87 -12.97
C PRO A 126 6.01 24.65 -14.47
N ASN A 127 7.09 25.16 -15.06
CA ASN A 127 7.39 24.91 -16.46
C ASN A 127 7.73 23.43 -16.73
N ARG A 128 7.17 22.86 -17.81
CA ARG A 128 7.42 21.48 -18.23
C ARG A 128 8.54 21.46 -19.27
N LEU A 129 9.73 21.05 -18.84
CA LEU A 129 10.88 20.96 -19.74
C LEU A 129 10.70 19.83 -20.77
N PRO A 130 11.14 20.01 -22.03
CA PRO A 130 11.11 18.94 -23.02
C PRO A 130 12.11 17.83 -22.65
N VAL A 131 11.86 16.61 -23.14
CA VAL A 131 12.67 15.41 -22.84
C VAL A 131 14.18 15.62 -23.01
N GLY A 132 14.61 16.34 -24.04
CA GLY A 132 16.04 16.60 -24.31
C GLY A 132 16.71 17.51 -23.27
N GLN A 133 15.96 18.35 -22.56
CA GLN A 133 16.48 19.14 -21.43
C GLN A 133 16.44 18.37 -20.12
N LEU A 134 15.47 17.46 -19.94
CA LEU A 134 15.34 16.63 -18.74
C LEU A 134 16.38 15.51 -18.67
N LEU A 135 16.56 14.80 -19.78
CA LEU A 135 17.39 13.58 -19.86
C LEU A 135 18.67 13.78 -20.67
N GLY A 136 18.90 15.00 -21.19
CA GLY A 136 20.05 15.30 -22.02
C GLY A 136 20.11 14.45 -23.29
N SER A 137 21.32 14.15 -23.74
CA SER A 137 21.57 13.26 -24.89
C SER A 137 21.19 11.80 -24.63
N ALA A 138 21.03 11.38 -23.38
CA ALA A 138 20.67 10.02 -23.02
C ALA A 138 19.21 9.70 -23.43
N GLY A 139 18.35 10.72 -23.47
CA GLY A 139 16.97 10.59 -23.91
C GLY A 139 16.13 9.61 -23.06
N LEU A 140 14.94 9.28 -23.55
CA LEU A 140 14.00 8.41 -22.83
C LEU A 140 14.52 6.98 -22.66
N ALA A 141 15.27 6.48 -23.66
CA ALA A 141 15.82 5.13 -23.67
C ALA A 141 16.73 4.83 -22.46
N ALA A 142 17.32 5.87 -21.86
CA ALA A 142 18.18 5.73 -20.69
C ALA A 142 17.46 5.27 -19.40
N ILE A 143 16.13 5.42 -19.36
CA ILE A 143 15.30 5.01 -18.22
C ILE A 143 14.18 4.03 -18.62
N ALA A 144 13.78 4.03 -19.89
CA ALA A 144 12.59 3.32 -20.37
C ALA A 144 12.65 1.80 -20.20
N ALA A 145 13.84 1.21 -20.18
CA ALA A 145 14.03 -0.23 -20.05
C ALA A 145 14.24 -0.71 -18.59
N ASP A 146 14.29 0.20 -17.61
CA ASP A 146 14.68 -0.19 -16.25
C ASP A 146 13.59 -1.02 -15.55
N PRO A 147 13.88 -2.26 -15.12
CA PRO A 147 12.87 -3.13 -14.54
C PRO A 147 12.23 -2.58 -13.26
N LEU A 148 13.01 -1.93 -12.39
CA LEU A 148 12.49 -1.38 -11.15
C LEU A 148 11.59 -0.17 -11.41
N LEU A 149 11.98 0.73 -12.31
CA LEU A 149 11.16 1.89 -12.68
C LEU A 149 9.83 1.46 -13.31
N LEU A 150 9.87 0.56 -14.30
CA LEU A 150 8.65 0.03 -14.93
C LEU A 150 7.75 -0.64 -13.90
N PHE A 151 8.31 -1.54 -13.08
CA PHE A 151 7.52 -2.25 -12.07
C PHE A 151 6.89 -1.30 -11.06
N THR A 152 7.62 -0.28 -10.59
CA THR A 152 7.09 0.69 -9.62
C THR A 152 5.98 1.57 -10.20
N LEU A 153 6.13 2.05 -11.46
CA LEU A 153 5.08 2.76 -12.19
C LEU A 153 3.80 1.93 -12.34
N GLN A 154 3.92 0.61 -12.42
CA GLN A 154 2.78 -0.29 -12.61
C GLN A 154 2.12 -0.73 -11.30
N SER A 155 2.69 -0.38 -10.15
CA SER A 155 2.38 -1.07 -8.89
C SER A 155 1.92 -0.15 -7.75
N THR A 156 2.37 1.11 -7.71
CA THR A 156 2.05 2.02 -6.60
C THR A 156 2.13 3.48 -7.05
N PRO A 157 1.33 4.40 -6.46
CA PRO A 157 1.57 5.82 -6.61
C PRO A 157 3.03 6.19 -6.32
N MET A 158 3.57 7.12 -7.10
CA MET A 158 4.94 7.60 -7.01
C MET A 158 4.96 8.71 -5.95
N ARG A 159 5.18 8.33 -4.70
CA ARG A 159 5.01 9.18 -3.50
C ARG A 159 6.20 10.09 -3.24
N ASP A 160 6.68 10.78 -4.27
CA ASP A 160 7.72 11.80 -4.17
C ASP A 160 7.44 12.95 -5.16
N VAL A 161 7.58 14.19 -4.70
CA VAL A 161 7.23 15.37 -5.49
C VAL A 161 8.17 15.54 -6.69
N ALA A 162 9.46 15.26 -6.54
CA ALA A 162 10.43 15.50 -7.59
C ALA A 162 10.26 14.50 -8.75
N ILE A 163 10.00 13.23 -8.45
CA ILE A 163 9.67 12.23 -9.49
C ILE A 163 8.31 12.50 -10.13
N GLU A 164 7.28 12.92 -9.37
CA GLU A 164 5.99 13.34 -9.93
C GLU A 164 6.18 14.46 -10.96
N ARG A 165 6.99 15.49 -10.63
CA ARG A 165 7.27 16.60 -11.54
C ARG A 165 7.99 16.16 -12.82
N ALA A 166 9.00 15.29 -12.69
CA ALA A 166 9.71 14.73 -13.83
C ALA A 166 8.78 13.93 -14.74
N LEU A 167 8.00 13.01 -14.16
CA LEU A 167 7.02 12.20 -14.91
C LEU A 167 5.94 13.06 -15.57
N THR A 168 5.49 14.14 -14.91
CA THR A 168 4.52 15.09 -15.50
C THR A 168 5.09 15.78 -16.75
N ALA A 169 6.37 16.18 -16.73
CA ALA A 169 7.01 16.81 -17.88
C ALA A 169 7.31 15.82 -19.02
N LEU A 170 7.71 14.59 -18.69
CA LEU A 170 7.87 13.51 -19.66
C LEU A 170 6.52 13.16 -20.32
N ARG A 171 5.43 13.09 -19.54
CA ARG A 171 4.08 12.83 -20.03
C ARG A 171 3.66 13.83 -21.12
N LEU A 172 3.90 15.12 -20.92
CA LEU A 172 3.61 16.14 -21.93
C LEU A 172 4.45 15.97 -23.21
N SER A 173 5.74 15.64 -23.07
CA SER A 173 6.60 15.38 -24.24
C SER A 173 6.10 14.17 -25.05
N LEU A 174 5.61 13.13 -24.37
CA LEU A 174 5.04 11.94 -24.99
C LEU A 174 3.70 12.22 -25.69
N LEU A 175 2.83 13.04 -25.09
CA LEU A 175 1.59 13.50 -25.73
C LEU A 175 1.88 14.23 -27.05
N ASN A 176 2.83 15.17 -27.03
CA ASN A 176 3.24 15.91 -28.22
C ASN A 176 3.80 14.99 -29.30
N GLY A 177 4.61 13.99 -28.93
CA GLY A 177 5.13 12.99 -29.86
C GLY A 177 4.03 12.14 -30.49
N ALA A 178 3.03 11.72 -29.70
CA ALA A 178 1.88 10.97 -30.21
C ALA A 178 1.04 11.77 -31.21
N LEU A 179 0.76 13.05 -30.92
CA LEU A 179 0.04 13.95 -31.83
C LEU A 179 0.80 14.25 -33.12
N ALA A 180 2.13 14.26 -33.07
CA ALA A 180 2.99 14.40 -34.24
C ALA A 180 3.11 13.09 -35.06
N GLY A 181 2.50 12.00 -34.62
CA GLY A 181 2.58 10.69 -35.28
C GLY A 181 3.96 10.03 -35.19
N HIS A 182 4.79 10.42 -34.21
CA HIS A 182 6.11 9.82 -34.01
C HIS A 182 5.98 8.34 -33.65
N GLN A 183 6.71 7.51 -34.38
CA GLN A 183 6.86 6.09 -34.04
C GLN A 183 7.87 5.96 -32.90
N VAL A 184 7.59 5.03 -31.99
CA VAL A 184 8.47 4.68 -30.87
C VAL A 184 8.77 3.19 -30.94
N ASP A 185 9.94 2.78 -30.46
CA ASP A 185 10.26 1.37 -30.30
C ASP A 185 9.47 0.74 -29.14
N ASP A 186 9.53 -0.59 -29.05
CA ASP A 186 8.80 -1.36 -28.03
C ASP A 186 9.24 -1.01 -26.60
N THR A 187 10.48 -0.58 -26.40
CA THR A 187 11.01 -0.21 -25.08
C THR A 187 10.38 1.09 -24.60
N VAL A 188 10.35 2.10 -25.47
CA VAL A 188 9.70 3.38 -25.17
C VAL A 188 8.18 3.20 -25.06
N LEU A 189 7.56 2.36 -25.90
CA LEU A 189 6.14 2.03 -25.78
C LEU A 189 5.81 1.39 -24.43
N ALA A 190 6.63 0.45 -23.95
CA ALA A 190 6.46 -0.17 -22.64
C ALA A 190 6.52 0.86 -21.51
N PHE A 191 7.46 1.81 -21.57
CA PHE A 191 7.52 2.92 -20.62
C PHE A 191 6.26 3.82 -20.67
N CYS A 192 5.75 4.13 -21.87
CA CYS A 192 4.52 4.91 -22.02
C CYS A 192 3.31 4.19 -21.43
N CYS A 193 3.22 2.88 -21.61
CA CYS A 193 2.16 2.06 -21.02
C CYS A 193 2.29 1.98 -19.50
N ALA A 194 3.50 1.80 -18.97
CA ALA A 194 3.74 1.85 -17.52
C ALA A 194 3.37 3.22 -16.93
N LEU A 195 3.68 4.32 -17.62
CA LEU A 195 3.25 5.66 -17.21
C LEU A 195 1.73 5.85 -17.31
N ALA A 196 1.07 5.24 -18.28
CA ALA A 196 -0.40 5.22 -18.37
C ALA A 196 -1.02 4.45 -17.20
N GLN A 197 -0.45 3.30 -16.84
CA GLN A 197 -0.88 2.55 -15.65
C GLN A 197 -0.66 3.38 -14.38
N GLN A 198 0.47 4.06 -14.27
CA GLN A 198 0.75 4.95 -13.14
C GLN A 198 -0.29 6.07 -13.01
N CYS A 199 -0.67 6.69 -14.14
CA CYS A 199 -1.70 7.73 -14.14
C CYS A 199 -3.08 7.17 -13.79
N PHE A 200 -3.38 5.92 -14.11
CA PHE A 200 -4.61 5.28 -13.67
C PHE A 200 -4.57 4.93 -12.17
N ILE A 201 -3.45 4.42 -11.67
CA ILE A 201 -3.22 4.08 -10.26
C ILE A 201 -3.35 5.31 -9.37
N ASN A 202 -2.81 6.46 -9.78
CA ASN A 202 -2.91 7.71 -9.05
C ASN A 202 -4.18 8.52 -9.37
N GLU A 203 -5.08 7.97 -10.19
CA GLU A 203 -6.33 8.62 -10.61
C GLU A 203 -6.11 10.01 -11.21
N TYR A 204 -5.12 10.11 -12.08
CA TYR A 204 -4.80 11.27 -12.89
C TYR A 204 -4.49 12.53 -12.06
N VAL A 205 -3.83 12.35 -10.91
CA VAL A 205 -3.49 13.44 -9.98
C VAL A 205 -2.38 14.38 -10.50
N PHE A 206 -1.65 13.96 -11.54
CA PHE A 206 -0.58 14.77 -12.13
C PHE A 206 -1.14 16.06 -12.76
N ALA A 207 -0.57 17.19 -12.38
CA ALA A 207 -1.03 18.52 -12.79
C ALA A 207 -1.02 18.69 -14.32
N THR A 208 -2.11 19.23 -14.86
CA THR A 208 -2.30 19.59 -16.26
C THR A 208 -2.36 21.11 -16.44
N VAL A 209 -2.16 21.57 -17.68
CA VAL A 209 -2.45 22.95 -18.10
C VAL A 209 -3.54 22.98 -19.18
N PRO A 210 -4.32 24.07 -19.34
CA PRO A 210 -5.42 24.12 -20.29
C PRO A 210 -5.04 23.78 -21.75
N ALA A 211 -3.85 24.16 -22.19
CA ALA A 211 -3.35 23.82 -23.52
C ALA A 211 -3.11 22.31 -23.70
N GLU A 212 -2.62 21.64 -22.65
CA GLU A 212 -2.41 20.19 -22.61
C GLU A 212 -3.76 19.45 -22.57
N ASP A 213 -4.75 19.95 -21.82
CA ASP A 213 -6.10 19.37 -21.81
C ASP A 213 -6.77 19.47 -23.20
N ALA A 214 -6.61 20.59 -23.92
CA ALA A 214 -7.12 20.73 -25.29
C ALA A 214 -6.48 19.73 -26.27
N GLN A 215 -5.18 19.46 -26.13
CA GLN A 215 -4.46 18.45 -26.90
C GLN A 215 -4.97 17.03 -26.61
N VAL A 216 -5.26 16.73 -25.34
CA VAL A 216 -5.86 15.45 -24.92
C VAL A 216 -7.25 15.28 -25.52
N ASP A 217 -8.08 16.32 -25.51
CA ASP A 217 -9.42 16.27 -26.09
C ASP A 217 -9.38 16.05 -27.61
N GLN A 218 -8.44 16.69 -28.31
CA GLN A 218 -8.18 16.43 -29.73
C GLN A 218 -7.81 14.96 -29.97
N LEU A 219 -6.88 14.41 -29.18
CA LEU A 219 -6.46 13.01 -29.28
C LEU A 219 -7.63 12.06 -28.99
N LYS A 220 -8.43 12.36 -27.97
CA LYS A 220 -9.63 11.58 -27.60
C LYS A 220 -10.63 11.54 -28.76
N ALA A 221 -10.91 12.69 -29.37
CA ALA A 221 -11.82 12.77 -30.53
C ALA A 221 -11.29 11.96 -31.71
N ALA A 222 -10.02 12.12 -32.08
CA ALA A 222 -9.40 11.39 -33.18
C ALA A 222 -9.42 9.86 -32.96
N LEU A 223 -9.18 9.41 -31.73
CA LEU A 223 -9.27 7.99 -31.37
C LEU A 223 -10.72 7.47 -31.40
N GLY A 224 -11.68 8.28 -30.98
CA GLY A 224 -13.11 7.97 -31.09
C GLY A 224 -13.55 7.80 -32.54
N ASP A 225 -13.14 8.71 -33.42
CA ASP A 225 -13.42 8.63 -34.86
C ASP A 225 -12.77 7.40 -35.50
N ALA A 226 -11.52 7.10 -35.13
CA ALA A 226 -10.82 5.90 -35.60
C ALA A 226 -11.46 4.60 -35.09
N LEU A 227 -12.00 4.58 -33.87
CA LEU A 227 -12.77 3.46 -33.34
C LEU A 227 -14.06 3.26 -34.14
N ALA A 228 -14.86 4.31 -34.31
CA ALA A 228 -16.13 4.27 -35.03
C ALA A 228 -15.97 3.87 -36.51
N ALA A 229 -14.87 4.29 -37.14
CA ALA A 229 -14.55 3.93 -38.52
C ALA A 229 -13.91 2.53 -38.68
N GLY A 230 -13.58 1.84 -37.59
CA GLY A 230 -12.82 0.58 -37.65
C GLY A 230 -11.36 0.76 -38.13
N SER A 231 -10.85 1.99 -38.10
CA SER A 231 -9.50 2.34 -38.56
C SER A 231 -8.41 1.83 -37.61
N ALA A 232 -7.21 1.64 -38.14
CA ALA A 232 -6.03 1.32 -37.34
C ALA A 232 -5.73 2.45 -36.33
N ILE A 233 -5.36 2.08 -35.11
CA ILE A 233 -5.00 3.00 -34.03
C ILE A 233 -3.55 2.73 -33.65
N ALA A 234 -2.72 3.77 -33.63
CA ALA A 234 -1.34 3.64 -33.21
C ALA A 234 -1.26 3.29 -31.70
N PRO A 235 -0.49 2.27 -31.30
CA PRO A 235 -0.28 1.92 -29.88
C PRO A 235 0.10 3.11 -28.99
N MET A 236 1.00 3.96 -29.50
CA MET A 236 1.45 5.17 -28.80
C MET A 236 0.35 6.20 -28.60
N ALA A 237 -0.58 6.34 -29.57
CA ALA A 237 -1.71 7.26 -29.44
C ALA A 237 -2.67 6.81 -28.33
N LEU A 238 -2.93 5.50 -28.24
CA LEU A 238 -3.76 4.93 -27.19
C LEU A 238 -3.10 5.08 -25.81
N ALA A 239 -1.81 4.76 -25.70
CA ALA A 239 -1.04 4.93 -24.46
C ALA A 239 -1.00 6.41 -24.03
N ALA A 240 -0.84 7.35 -24.97
CA ALA A 240 -0.87 8.78 -24.70
C ALA A 240 -2.21 9.24 -24.14
N LEU A 241 -3.35 8.83 -24.70
CA LEU A 241 -4.65 9.13 -24.12
C LEU A 241 -4.79 8.52 -22.71
N ALA A 242 -4.36 7.27 -22.55
CA ALA A 242 -4.45 6.53 -21.29
C ALA A 242 -3.64 7.15 -20.13
N MET A 243 -2.65 8.01 -20.42
CA MET A 243 -1.90 8.80 -19.44
C MET A 243 -2.70 10.01 -18.88
N TYR A 244 -3.81 10.38 -19.51
CA TYR A 244 -4.61 11.57 -19.14
C TYR A 244 -6.06 11.27 -18.83
N ARG A 245 -6.65 10.26 -19.47
CA ARG A 245 -8.06 9.88 -19.31
C ARG A 245 -8.16 8.36 -19.28
N PRO A 246 -9.08 7.80 -18.47
CA PRO A 246 -9.30 6.36 -18.49
C PRO A 246 -9.90 5.94 -19.83
N LEU A 247 -9.40 4.84 -20.39
CA LEU A 247 -9.87 4.35 -21.69
C LEU A 247 -11.36 4.01 -21.70
N HIS A 248 -11.96 3.64 -20.56
CA HIS A 248 -13.41 3.39 -20.47
C HIS A 248 -14.26 4.65 -20.66
N ALA A 249 -13.66 5.85 -20.73
CA ALA A 249 -14.33 7.11 -21.05
C ALA A 249 -14.38 7.41 -22.57
N LEU A 250 -13.82 6.55 -23.41
CA LEU A 250 -14.04 6.57 -24.85
C LEU A 250 -15.42 6.00 -25.20
N SER A 251 -16.05 6.59 -26.21
CA SER A 251 -17.23 5.98 -26.83
C SER A 251 -16.84 4.65 -27.46
N ASP A 252 -17.62 3.59 -27.23
CA ASP A 252 -17.36 2.23 -27.74
C ASP A 252 -15.97 1.67 -27.36
N ALA A 253 -15.50 1.99 -26.15
CA ALA A 253 -14.19 1.54 -25.66
C ALA A 253 -14.03 0.01 -25.66
N GLN A 254 -15.13 -0.76 -25.60
CA GLN A 254 -15.11 -2.22 -25.63
C GLN A 254 -14.56 -2.77 -26.96
N ALA A 255 -14.76 -2.06 -28.08
CA ALA A 255 -14.21 -2.44 -29.38
C ALA A 255 -12.66 -2.42 -29.41
N LEU A 256 -12.00 -1.80 -28.42
CA LEU A 256 -10.55 -1.92 -28.25
C LEU A 256 -10.14 -3.35 -27.88
N LEU A 257 -11.00 -4.11 -27.19
CA LEU A 257 -10.72 -5.47 -26.71
C LEU A 257 -10.77 -6.51 -27.84
N ASP A 258 -11.43 -6.20 -28.95
CA ASP A 258 -11.55 -7.07 -30.12
C ASP A 258 -10.34 -6.95 -31.07
N ARG A 259 -9.39 -6.06 -30.75
CA ARG A 259 -8.19 -5.78 -31.56
C ARG A 259 -6.96 -6.45 -30.97
N THR A 260 -5.96 -6.69 -31.82
CA THR A 260 -4.64 -7.20 -31.38
C THR A 260 -3.74 -6.04 -30.99
N TRP A 261 -3.11 -6.15 -29.82
CA TRP A 261 -2.23 -5.12 -29.26
C TRP A 261 -0.88 -5.69 -28.83
N PRO A 262 0.19 -4.87 -28.81
CA PRO A 262 1.41 -5.22 -28.11
C PRO A 262 1.13 -5.53 -26.63
N PRO A 263 1.88 -6.44 -25.98
CA PRO A 263 1.62 -6.87 -24.60
C PRO A 263 1.47 -5.71 -23.62
N ALA A 264 2.34 -4.70 -23.69
CA ALA A 264 2.29 -3.54 -22.79
C ALA A 264 0.99 -2.73 -22.93
N VAL A 265 0.40 -2.68 -24.13
CA VAL A 265 -0.90 -2.02 -24.35
C VAL A 265 -2.05 -2.90 -23.84
N ASP A 266 -1.95 -4.22 -24.02
CA ASP A 266 -2.95 -5.14 -23.48
C ASP A 266 -3.03 -5.11 -21.95
N ASP A 267 -1.89 -4.88 -21.26
CA ASP A 267 -1.86 -4.64 -19.81
C ASP A 267 -2.62 -3.36 -19.42
N VAL A 268 -2.49 -2.28 -20.22
CA VAL A 268 -3.26 -1.03 -20.03
C VAL A 268 -4.75 -1.28 -20.25
N LEU A 269 -5.13 -2.05 -21.29
CA LEU A 269 -6.53 -2.41 -21.56
C LEU A 269 -7.12 -3.29 -20.45
N THR A 270 -6.32 -4.20 -19.90
CA THR A 270 -6.72 -5.01 -18.76
C THR A 270 -7.06 -4.12 -17.58
N GLN A 271 -6.15 -3.21 -17.20
CA GLN A 271 -6.34 -2.34 -16.04
C GLN A 271 -7.47 -1.30 -16.24
N GLN A 272 -7.58 -0.70 -17.42
CA GLN A 272 -8.48 0.44 -17.65
C GLN A 272 -9.85 0.07 -18.24
N LEU A 273 -10.01 -1.15 -18.79
CA LEU A 273 -11.28 -1.65 -19.36
C LEU A 273 -11.74 -2.96 -18.72
N ARG A 274 -10.97 -4.04 -18.80
CA ARG A 274 -11.41 -5.38 -18.36
C ARG A 274 -11.72 -5.40 -16.87
N GLU A 275 -10.83 -4.85 -16.06
CA GLU A 275 -11.00 -4.76 -14.61
C GLU A 275 -12.25 -3.93 -14.20
N PRO A 276 -12.46 -2.68 -14.69
CA PRO A 276 -13.69 -1.94 -14.43
C PRO A 276 -14.97 -2.62 -14.93
N LEU A 277 -14.92 -3.35 -16.04
CA LEU A 277 -16.08 -4.10 -16.53
C LEU A 277 -16.43 -5.26 -15.58
N GLN A 278 -15.43 -6.02 -15.14
CA GLN A 278 -15.61 -7.07 -14.14
C GLN A 278 -16.17 -6.52 -12.81
N GLU A 279 -15.67 -5.37 -12.35
CA GLU A 279 -16.21 -4.70 -11.15
C GLU A 279 -17.69 -4.34 -11.31
N ARG A 280 -18.13 -3.91 -12.50
CA ARG A 280 -19.56 -3.63 -12.77
C ARG A 280 -20.42 -4.90 -12.73
N GLU A 281 -19.90 -6.02 -13.22
CA GLU A 281 -20.59 -7.32 -13.18
C GLU A 281 -20.78 -7.83 -11.75
N LEU A 282 -19.75 -7.67 -10.89
CA LEU A 282 -19.80 -8.09 -9.49
C LEU A 282 -20.84 -7.31 -8.67
N ARG A 283 -21.20 -6.09 -9.08
CA ARG A 283 -22.09 -5.20 -8.31
C ARG A 283 -23.44 -5.80 -7.99
N ALA A 284 -24.00 -6.62 -8.89
CA ALA A 284 -25.30 -7.27 -8.68
C ALA A 284 -25.23 -8.45 -7.70
N ALA A 285 -24.05 -9.06 -7.54
CA ALA A 285 -23.86 -10.25 -6.70
C ALA A 285 -23.61 -9.92 -5.23
N ILE A 286 -23.20 -8.68 -4.89
CA ILE A 286 -22.87 -8.29 -3.51
C ILE A 286 -24.15 -8.12 -2.68
N PRO A 287 -24.34 -8.90 -1.59
CA PRO A 287 -25.51 -8.77 -0.72
C PRO A 287 -25.57 -7.42 -0.01
N ARG A 288 -26.79 -6.97 0.31
CA ARG A 288 -27.06 -5.79 1.13
C ARG A 288 -27.65 -6.24 2.46
N LEU A 289 -26.86 -6.20 3.53
CA LEU A 289 -27.27 -6.74 4.83
C LEU A 289 -28.13 -5.76 5.63
N THR A 290 -27.93 -4.46 5.43
CA THR A 290 -28.64 -3.42 6.18
C THR A 290 -29.05 -2.27 5.26
N PRO A 291 -30.07 -1.48 5.64
CA PRO A 291 -30.30 -0.19 5.01
C PRO A 291 -29.18 0.81 5.37
N ILE A 292 -29.04 1.86 4.56
CA ILE A 292 -28.12 3.00 4.78
C ILE A 292 -28.98 4.27 4.82
N GLU A 293 -29.44 4.62 6.01
CA GLU A 293 -30.43 5.69 6.25
C GLU A 293 -29.81 6.95 6.86
N ASP A 294 -28.72 6.80 7.60
CA ASP A 294 -28.06 7.91 8.28
C ASP A 294 -27.44 8.89 7.27
N ASP A 295 -27.72 10.19 7.44
CA ASP A 295 -27.32 11.24 6.50
C ASP A 295 -25.80 11.31 6.30
N VAL A 296 -25.03 11.11 7.37
CA VAL A 296 -23.57 11.10 7.31
C VAL A 296 -23.08 9.88 6.55
N SER A 297 -23.66 8.71 6.85
CA SER A 297 -23.37 7.45 6.14
C SER A 297 -23.70 7.54 4.65
N GLN A 298 -24.77 8.23 4.26
CA GLN A 298 -25.09 8.48 2.85
C GLN A 298 -24.08 9.39 2.16
N ARG A 299 -23.65 10.49 2.81
CA ARG A 299 -22.63 11.40 2.27
C ARG A 299 -21.26 10.71 2.13
N VAL A 300 -20.85 9.97 3.17
CA VAL A 300 -19.59 9.20 3.15
C VAL A 300 -19.63 8.12 2.07
N ARG A 301 -20.75 7.38 1.95
CA ARG A 301 -20.96 6.42 0.86
C ARG A 301 -20.78 7.08 -0.50
N GLN A 302 -21.39 8.23 -0.74
CA GLN A 302 -21.30 8.90 -2.04
C GLN A 302 -19.84 9.21 -2.41
N GLN A 303 -19.04 9.71 -1.46
CA GLN A 303 -17.62 9.98 -1.68
C GLN A 303 -16.86 8.74 -2.18
N TYR A 304 -17.09 7.58 -1.56
CA TYR A 304 -16.41 6.33 -1.91
C TYR A 304 -17.04 5.57 -3.09
N GLU A 305 -18.30 5.85 -3.46
CA GLU A 305 -18.90 5.32 -4.70
C GLU A 305 -18.30 6.02 -5.92
N GLU A 306 -18.03 7.33 -5.80
CA GLU A 306 -17.37 8.13 -6.84
C GLU A 306 -15.87 7.80 -6.97
N ASN A 307 -15.18 7.63 -5.83
CA ASN A 307 -13.75 7.35 -5.75
C ASN A 307 -13.44 6.27 -4.70
N PRO A 308 -13.47 4.98 -5.10
CA PRO A 308 -13.18 3.86 -4.19
C PRO A 308 -11.79 3.95 -3.59
N TYR A 309 -11.68 3.80 -2.26
CA TYR A 309 -10.44 3.98 -1.49
C TYR A 309 -10.20 2.83 -0.50
N PRO A 310 -8.92 2.47 -0.21
CA PRO A 310 -7.69 2.89 -0.92
C PRO A 310 -7.51 2.14 -2.25
N ARG A 311 -6.82 2.70 -3.24
CA ARG A 311 -6.52 1.98 -4.50
C ARG A 311 -5.16 1.30 -4.41
N TRP A 312 -5.09 -0.02 -4.62
CA TRP A 312 -3.85 -0.79 -4.47
C TRP A 312 -3.72 -1.87 -5.55
N VAL A 313 -2.54 -2.05 -6.12
CA VAL A 313 -2.36 -2.99 -7.24
C VAL A 313 -2.16 -4.42 -6.76
N HIS A 314 -1.28 -4.59 -5.77
CA HIS A 314 -0.81 -5.88 -5.27
C HIS A 314 -1.23 -6.09 -3.81
N ALA A 315 -1.86 -7.24 -3.53
CA ALA A 315 -2.20 -7.63 -2.16
C ALA A 315 -0.92 -8.07 -1.42
N ALA A 316 -0.83 -7.76 -0.13
CA ALA A 316 0.29 -8.25 0.66
C ALA A 316 0.32 -9.78 0.70
N THR A 317 1.53 -10.34 0.66
CA THR A 317 1.77 -11.78 0.79
C THR A 317 1.92 -12.13 2.27
N ALA A 318 1.22 -13.18 2.73
CA ALA A 318 1.43 -13.69 4.09
C ALA A 318 2.58 -14.69 4.08
N ASN A 319 3.60 -14.42 4.89
CA ASN A 319 4.77 -15.29 5.02
C ASN A 319 4.59 -16.37 6.10
N VAL A 320 3.61 -16.19 6.99
CA VAL A 320 3.33 -17.09 8.11
C VAL A 320 1.83 -17.07 8.41
N VAL A 321 1.24 -18.26 8.58
CA VAL A 321 -0.11 -18.43 9.11
C VAL A 321 -0.03 -18.55 10.63
N LEU A 322 -0.83 -17.80 11.36
CA LEU A 322 -0.83 -17.68 12.82
C LEU A 322 -2.25 -17.83 13.38
N THR A 323 -2.37 -18.29 14.61
CA THR A 323 -3.56 -18.01 15.42
C THR A 323 -3.56 -16.54 15.87
N ILE A 324 -4.73 -15.99 16.25
CA ILE A 324 -4.81 -14.65 16.83
C ILE A 324 -3.96 -14.56 18.11
N ASP A 325 -3.98 -15.59 18.94
CA ASP A 325 -3.21 -15.64 20.19
C ASP A 325 -1.69 -15.55 19.91
N GLU A 326 -1.19 -16.29 18.92
CA GLU A 326 0.22 -16.22 18.51
C GLU A 326 0.59 -14.85 17.94
N HIS A 327 -0.28 -14.26 17.12
CA HIS A 327 -0.08 -12.93 16.58
C HIS A 327 0.03 -11.89 17.70
N LEU A 328 -0.94 -11.86 18.62
CA LEU A 328 -0.96 -10.93 19.75
C LEU A 328 0.21 -11.16 20.71
N ARG A 329 0.63 -12.41 20.96
CA ARG A 329 1.82 -12.69 21.78
C ARG A 329 3.10 -12.21 21.11
N ARG A 330 3.22 -12.27 19.78
CA ARG A 330 4.38 -11.74 19.05
C ARG A 330 4.40 -10.22 19.08
N GLN A 331 3.25 -9.59 18.86
CA GLN A 331 3.12 -8.13 18.81
C GLN A 331 3.23 -7.50 20.21
N PHE A 332 2.64 -8.15 21.22
CA PHE A 332 2.59 -7.67 22.60
C PHE A 332 3.09 -8.74 23.60
N PRO A 333 4.40 -9.04 23.65
CA PRO A 333 4.94 -10.16 24.44
C PRO A 333 4.67 -10.08 25.94
N SER A 334 4.49 -8.87 26.47
CA SER A 334 4.29 -8.60 27.90
C SER A 334 2.87 -8.17 28.25
N ALA A 335 1.97 -8.00 27.26
CA ALA A 335 0.63 -7.53 27.54
C ALA A 335 -0.19 -8.61 28.26
N PRO A 336 -0.94 -8.24 29.31
CA PRO A 336 -1.96 -9.13 29.86
C PRO A 336 -3.10 -9.20 28.86
N PHE A 337 -3.50 -10.42 28.51
CA PHE A 337 -4.75 -10.73 27.82
C PHE A 337 -5.07 -12.20 28.03
N ARG A 338 -6.36 -12.55 27.96
CA ARG A 338 -6.83 -13.95 28.00
C ARG A 338 -6.78 -14.52 26.59
N ALA A 339 -6.16 -15.68 26.41
CA ALA A 339 -6.14 -16.34 25.11
C ALA A 339 -7.58 -16.67 24.65
N LEU A 340 -7.84 -16.51 23.34
CA LEU A 340 -9.11 -16.96 22.73
C LEU A 340 -9.22 -18.49 22.84
N GLY A 341 -8.10 -19.20 22.69
CA GLY A 341 -8.04 -20.65 22.88
C GLY A 341 -8.86 -21.42 21.84
N LYS A 342 -8.95 -20.89 20.62
CA LYS A 342 -9.73 -21.47 19.53
C LYS A 342 -8.86 -22.36 18.64
N ASP A 343 -9.25 -23.63 18.52
CA ASP A 343 -8.52 -24.64 17.72
C ASP A 343 -9.17 -24.88 16.34
N GLY A 344 -10.17 -24.08 15.95
CA GLY A 344 -10.90 -24.20 14.68
C GLY A 344 -11.29 -22.84 14.08
N GLU A 345 -12.33 -22.83 13.25
CA GLU A 345 -12.78 -21.63 12.51
C GLU A 345 -12.93 -20.41 13.40
N THR A 346 -12.37 -19.27 13.01
CA THR A 346 -12.47 -18.00 13.74
C THR A 346 -13.36 -17.03 12.96
N ASP A 347 -14.45 -16.57 13.57
CA ASP A 347 -15.38 -15.62 12.94
C ASP A 347 -14.86 -14.20 13.12
N ILE A 348 -14.59 -13.54 12.00
CA ILE A 348 -14.00 -12.21 11.97
C ILE A 348 -14.93 -11.26 11.23
N LEU A 349 -15.20 -10.10 11.82
CA LEU A 349 -15.82 -8.97 11.13
C LEU A 349 -14.73 -7.96 10.77
N VAL A 350 -14.64 -7.58 9.51
CA VAL A 350 -13.90 -6.39 9.09
C VAL A 350 -14.93 -5.31 8.72
N ALA A 351 -15.10 -4.34 9.62
CA ALA A 351 -16.06 -3.26 9.49
C ALA A 351 -15.42 -2.06 8.79
N GLY A 352 -16.01 -1.62 7.67
CA GLY A 352 -15.39 -0.60 6.82
C GLY A 352 -14.21 -1.14 6.03
N CYS A 353 -14.40 -2.26 5.33
CA CYS A 353 -13.31 -2.97 4.67
C CYS A 353 -12.74 -2.24 3.44
N GLY A 354 -13.37 -1.16 2.99
CA GLY A 354 -13.00 -0.40 1.81
C GLY A 354 -12.85 -1.30 0.59
N THR A 355 -11.74 -1.13 -0.12
CA THR A 355 -11.36 -1.91 -1.31
C THR A 355 -10.75 -3.29 -1.00
N GLY A 356 -10.87 -3.79 0.23
CA GLY A 356 -10.63 -5.19 0.54
C GLY A 356 -9.20 -5.60 0.83
N ARG A 357 -8.25 -4.66 0.95
CA ARG A 357 -6.85 -5.01 1.30
C ARG A 357 -6.77 -5.73 2.65
N HIS A 358 -7.35 -5.13 3.68
CA HIS A 358 -7.31 -5.66 5.04
C HIS A 358 -7.98 -7.03 5.22
N PRO A 359 -9.21 -7.29 4.72
CA PRO A 359 -9.81 -8.63 4.86
C PRO A 359 -9.01 -9.72 4.13
N ILE A 360 -8.33 -9.40 3.02
CA ILE A 360 -7.40 -10.33 2.35
C ILE A 360 -6.19 -10.64 3.25
N GLU A 361 -5.60 -9.61 3.88
CA GLU A 361 -4.48 -9.78 4.81
C GLU A 361 -4.88 -10.61 6.04
N VAL A 362 -6.06 -10.35 6.61
CA VAL A 362 -6.66 -11.11 7.72
C VAL A 362 -6.87 -12.58 7.33
N ALA A 363 -7.50 -12.86 6.19
CA ALA A 363 -7.79 -14.23 5.73
C ALA A 363 -6.54 -15.05 5.38
N ARG A 364 -5.44 -14.37 5.01
CA ARG A 364 -4.13 -15.00 4.76
C ARG A 364 -3.31 -15.20 6.03
N THR A 365 -3.43 -14.29 7.00
CA THR A 365 -2.62 -14.30 8.22
C THR A 365 -3.20 -15.26 9.25
N TYR A 366 -4.51 -15.21 9.48
CA TYR A 366 -5.12 -15.97 10.56
C TYR A 366 -5.57 -17.35 10.11
N LYS A 367 -5.16 -18.35 10.89
CA LYS A 367 -5.53 -19.74 10.70
C LYS A 367 -7.05 -19.89 10.82
N ASP A 368 -7.64 -20.62 9.87
CA ASP A 368 -9.08 -20.93 9.83
C ASP A 368 -9.99 -19.69 9.94
N ALA A 369 -9.56 -18.55 9.40
CA ALA A 369 -10.34 -17.31 9.41
C ALA A 369 -11.56 -17.40 8.48
N ARG A 370 -12.73 -17.05 9.01
CA ARG A 370 -13.95 -16.81 8.24
C ARG A 370 -14.34 -15.33 8.39
N VAL A 371 -14.16 -14.57 7.32
CA VAL A 371 -14.27 -13.11 7.33
C VAL A 371 -15.60 -12.68 6.74
N LEU A 372 -16.37 -11.90 7.51
CA LEU A 372 -17.40 -11.02 6.95
C LEU A 372 -16.77 -9.63 6.78
N ALA A 373 -16.62 -9.18 5.54
CA ALA A 373 -16.08 -7.87 5.20
C ALA A 373 -17.22 -6.96 4.73
N VAL A 374 -17.46 -5.87 5.44
CA VAL A 374 -18.57 -4.94 5.12
C VAL A 374 -18.10 -3.53 4.85
N ASP A 375 -18.76 -2.86 3.91
CA ASP A 375 -18.53 -1.46 3.61
C ASP A 375 -19.83 -0.77 3.15
N LEU A 376 -19.87 0.56 3.17
CA LEU A 376 -20.98 1.35 2.64
C LEU A 376 -20.98 1.38 1.10
N SER A 377 -19.80 1.36 0.47
CA SER A 377 -19.61 1.53 -0.98
C SER A 377 -19.60 0.19 -1.72
N LEU A 378 -20.56 0.00 -2.62
CA LEU A 378 -20.55 -1.14 -3.54
C LEU A 378 -19.37 -1.05 -4.50
N SER A 379 -18.96 0.14 -4.94
CA SER A 379 -17.79 0.30 -5.81
C SER A 379 -16.51 -0.20 -5.13
N SER A 380 -16.33 0.11 -3.85
CA SER A 380 -15.21 -0.43 -3.05
C SER A 380 -15.29 -1.95 -2.89
N LEU A 381 -16.47 -2.49 -2.59
CA LEU A 381 -16.66 -3.94 -2.45
C LEU A 381 -16.49 -4.71 -3.77
N CYS A 382 -16.88 -4.13 -4.92
CA CYS A 382 -16.64 -4.75 -6.24
C CYS A 382 -15.15 -4.85 -6.54
N TYR A 383 -14.40 -3.79 -6.22
CA TYR A 383 -12.95 -3.81 -6.31
C TYR A 383 -12.34 -4.88 -5.40
N ALA A 384 -12.80 -4.96 -4.15
CA ALA A 384 -12.38 -5.97 -3.18
C ALA A 384 -12.61 -7.39 -3.71
N GLY A 385 -13.82 -7.67 -4.18
CA GLY A 385 -14.18 -8.98 -4.75
C GLY A 385 -13.31 -9.36 -5.94
N ARG A 386 -13.06 -8.42 -6.87
CA ARG A 386 -12.18 -8.66 -8.02
C ARG A 386 -10.73 -8.93 -7.61
N LYS A 387 -10.22 -8.18 -6.62
CA LYS A 387 -8.85 -8.29 -6.15
C LYS A 387 -8.61 -9.49 -5.23
N THR A 388 -9.68 -10.14 -4.77
CA THR A 388 -9.58 -11.30 -3.89
C THR A 388 -9.00 -12.49 -4.64
N PRO A 389 -7.87 -13.04 -4.19
CA PRO A 389 -7.28 -14.23 -4.79
C PRO A 389 -8.20 -15.45 -4.66
N ALA A 390 -8.25 -16.27 -5.70
CA ALA A 390 -9.15 -17.43 -5.76
C ALA A 390 -8.91 -18.42 -4.61
N GLU A 391 -7.68 -18.53 -4.10
CA GLU A 391 -7.31 -19.46 -3.03
C GLU A 391 -7.86 -19.10 -1.64
N ILE A 392 -8.35 -17.88 -1.45
CA ILE A 392 -8.98 -17.42 -0.19
C ILE A 392 -10.40 -16.88 -0.40
N ALA A 393 -10.92 -16.90 -1.63
CA ALA A 393 -12.22 -16.31 -1.96
C ALA A 393 -13.37 -16.97 -1.17
N ASP A 394 -13.24 -18.26 -0.86
CA ASP A 394 -14.17 -19.03 -0.02
C ASP A 394 -14.04 -18.74 1.48
N ARG A 395 -13.15 -17.83 1.90
CA ARG A 395 -12.97 -17.42 3.30
C ARG A 395 -13.52 -16.03 3.59
N ILE A 396 -13.87 -15.25 2.56
CA ILE A 396 -14.29 -13.85 2.70
C ILE A 396 -15.67 -13.67 2.07
N ASP A 397 -16.64 -13.28 2.89
CA ASP A 397 -17.95 -12.80 2.43
C ASP A 397 -17.94 -11.26 2.39
N TYR A 398 -18.08 -10.68 1.20
CA TYR A 398 -18.26 -9.23 1.04
C TYR A 398 -19.73 -8.87 1.06
N ALA A 399 -20.11 -7.83 1.81
CA ALA A 399 -21.48 -7.33 1.80
C ALA A 399 -21.59 -5.83 2.06
N GLN A 400 -22.57 -5.19 1.45
CA GLN A 400 -22.90 -3.79 1.74
C GLN A 400 -23.66 -3.70 3.06
N ALA A 401 -23.14 -2.92 3.99
CA ALA A 401 -23.80 -2.66 5.27
C ALA A 401 -23.38 -1.33 5.90
N ASP A 402 -24.26 -0.81 6.74
CA ASP A 402 -24.02 0.33 7.62
C ASP A 402 -23.67 -0.20 9.02
N ILE A 403 -22.53 0.22 9.56
CA ILE A 403 -22.06 -0.18 10.89
C ILE A 403 -23.11 0.11 11.97
N LEU A 404 -23.85 1.22 11.85
CA LEU A 404 -24.88 1.62 12.80
C LEU A 404 -26.08 0.66 12.84
N LYS A 405 -26.23 -0.20 11.82
CA LYS A 405 -27.34 -1.14 11.67
C LYS A 405 -26.89 -2.61 11.78
N LEU A 406 -25.60 -2.89 11.98
CA LEU A 406 -25.09 -4.26 12.02
C LEU A 406 -25.68 -5.10 13.18
N GLY A 407 -26.20 -4.48 14.24
CA GLY A 407 -26.94 -5.17 15.29
C GLY A 407 -28.11 -6.03 14.80
N SER A 408 -28.65 -5.73 13.61
CA SER A 408 -29.78 -6.44 13.00
C SER A 408 -29.42 -7.75 12.30
N ILE A 409 -28.14 -8.04 12.06
CA ILE A 409 -27.75 -9.21 11.25
C ILE A 409 -27.78 -10.55 12.02
N GLY A 410 -27.97 -10.51 13.34
CA GLY A 410 -28.07 -11.72 14.18
C GLY A 410 -26.78 -12.54 14.27
N ARG A 411 -25.61 -11.94 14.03
CA ARG A 411 -24.29 -12.60 14.10
C ARG A 411 -23.41 -11.96 15.16
N THR A 412 -22.51 -12.75 15.74
CA THR A 412 -21.45 -12.30 16.65
C THR A 412 -20.10 -12.83 16.20
N PHE A 413 -19.00 -12.20 16.63
CA PHE A 413 -17.65 -12.45 16.11
C PHE A 413 -16.64 -12.66 17.25
N ASP A 414 -15.59 -13.43 16.99
CA ASP A 414 -14.46 -13.60 17.91
C ASP A 414 -13.48 -12.43 17.82
N LEU A 415 -13.35 -11.87 16.62
CA LEU A 415 -12.54 -10.70 16.31
C LEU A 415 -13.37 -9.70 15.51
N ILE A 416 -13.28 -8.42 15.89
CA ILE A 416 -13.75 -7.32 15.06
C ILE A 416 -12.57 -6.41 14.74
N ASP A 417 -12.35 -6.16 13.47
CA ASP A 417 -11.43 -5.14 12.99
C ASP A 417 -12.22 -3.93 12.47
N ALA A 418 -11.89 -2.74 12.99
CA ALA A 418 -12.47 -1.47 12.59
C ALA A 418 -11.38 -0.39 12.50
N SER A 419 -10.30 -0.69 11.78
CA SER A 419 -9.26 0.29 11.45
C SER A 419 -9.66 1.19 10.30
N GLY A 420 -9.56 2.51 10.46
CA GLY A 420 -9.77 3.44 9.34
C GLY A 420 -11.21 3.88 9.09
N VAL A 421 -12.17 3.57 9.98
CA VAL A 421 -13.60 3.73 9.68
C VAL A 421 -14.38 4.59 10.68
N LEU A 422 -14.19 4.38 11.99
CA LEU A 422 -15.08 4.97 13.00
C LEU A 422 -14.99 6.50 13.06
N HIS A 423 -13.83 7.06 12.74
CA HIS A 423 -13.60 8.50 12.71
C HIS A 423 -14.33 9.21 11.56
N HIS A 424 -14.93 8.50 10.60
CA HIS A 424 -15.76 9.08 9.54
C HIS A 424 -17.24 9.16 9.92
N MET A 425 -17.61 8.82 11.15
CA MET A 425 -18.99 8.84 11.62
C MET A 425 -19.33 10.12 12.39
N ALA A 426 -20.63 10.39 12.56
CA ALA A 426 -21.10 11.48 13.42
C ALA A 426 -20.79 11.22 14.89
N ASP A 427 -21.03 9.99 15.36
CA ASP A 427 -20.72 9.52 16.71
C ASP A 427 -19.81 8.29 16.66
N PRO A 428 -18.48 8.48 16.59
CA PRO A 428 -17.53 7.37 16.57
C PRO A 428 -17.64 6.44 17.79
N LEU A 429 -17.96 6.97 18.97
CA LEU A 429 -18.06 6.18 20.21
C LEU A 429 -19.35 5.35 20.24
N GLY A 430 -20.47 5.90 19.79
CA GLY A 430 -21.71 5.15 19.59
C GLY A 430 -21.57 4.02 18.56
N ALA A 431 -20.85 4.28 17.47
CA ALA A 431 -20.52 3.24 16.50
C ALA A 431 -19.59 2.16 17.08
N TRP A 432 -18.59 2.55 17.88
CA TRP A 432 -17.76 1.58 18.60
C TRP A 432 -18.61 0.71 19.53
N ARG A 433 -19.56 1.27 20.30
CA ARG A 433 -20.50 0.48 21.12
C ARG A 433 -21.34 -0.49 20.29
N THR A 434 -21.77 -0.08 19.09
CA THR A 434 -22.53 -0.95 18.18
C THR A 434 -21.72 -2.18 17.77
N LEU A 435 -20.44 -1.99 17.44
CA LEU A 435 -19.54 -3.11 17.14
C LEU A 435 -19.24 -3.97 18.37
N LEU A 436 -19.03 -3.36 19.55
CA LEU A 436 -18.80 -4.11 20.80
C LEU A 436 -19.97 -5.02 21.18
N ALA A 437 -21.20 -4.67 20.81
CA ALA A 437 -22.37 -5.53 21.02
C ALA A 437 -22.30 -6.82 20.19
N LEU A 438 -21.58 -6.82 19.07
CA LEU A 438 -21.37 -7.97 18.19
C LEU A 438 -20.16 -8.81 18.61
N LEU A 439 -19.28 -8.29 19.47
CA LEU A 439 -18.08 -8.99 19.93
C LEU A 439 -18.43 -10.00 21.03
N ARG A 440 -17.99 -11.25 20.87
CA ARG A 440 -18.17 -12.32 21.86
C ARG A 440 -17.38 -12.03 23.15
N PRO A 441 -17.79 -12.56 24.32
CA PRO A 441 -17.00 -12.46 25.55
C PRO A 441 -15.58 -13.03 25.35
N ASN A 442 -14.57 -12.35 25.88
CA ASN A 442 -13.13 -12.61 25.64
C ASN A 442 -12.65 -12.39 24.19
N GLY A 443 -13.52 -11.91 23.29
CA GLY A 443 -13.16 -11.57 21.93
C GLY A 443 -12.24 -10.35 21.86
N PHE A 444 -11.54 -10.21 20.74
CA PHE A 444 -10.61 -9.12 20.49
C PHE A 444 -11.18 -8.08 19.54
N MET A 445 -10.72 -6.84 19.68
CA MET A 445 -11.02 -5.79 18.72
C MET A 445 -9.75 -5.04 18.35
N HIS A 446 -9.54 -4.85 17.05
CA HIS A 446 -8.49 -4.01 16.49
C HIS A 446 -9.11 -2.71 15.95
N LEU A 447 -8.53 -1.57 16.29
CA LEU A 447 -9.11 -0.24 16.08
C LEU A 447 -8.08 0.75 15.55
N GLY A 448 -8.53 1.56 14.60
CA GLY A 448 -7.75 2.61 13.93
C GLY A 448 -8.46 3.97 13.99
N LEU A 449 -7.94 4.93 14.75
CA LEU A 449 -8.56 6.25 14.96
C LEU A 449 -7.57 7.40 14.71
N TYR A 450 -8.00 8.47 14.05
CA TYR A 450 -7.13 9.63 13.83
C TYR A 450 -6.90 10.44 15.11
N SER A 451 -5.64 10.81 15.35
CA SER A 451 -5.19 11.67 16.45
C SER A 451 -5.51 13.15 16.20
N GLU A 452 -6.06 13.83 17.20
CA GLU A 452 -6.24 15.29 17.20
C GLU A 452 -4.90 16.02 17.05
N ILE A 453 -3.88 15.57 17.79
CA ILE A 453 -2.55 16.22 17.85
C ILE A 453 -1.77 15.99 16.56
N ALA A 454 -1.79 14.75 16.04
CA ALA A 454 -1.01 14.39 14.87
C ALA A 454 -1.62 14.93 13.56
N ARG A 455 -2.94 15.17 13.52
CA ARG A 455 -3.64 15.71 12.33
C ARG A 455 -3.51 17.23 12.16
N ARG A 456 -2.74 17.93 12.98
CA ARG A 456 -2.60 19.41 12.92
C ARG A 456 -2.24 19.96 11.53
N ASP A 457 -1.36 19.28 10.80
CA ASP A 457 -0.97 19.70 9.44
C ASP A 457 -2.12 19.51 8.44
N VAL A 458 -2.92 18.44 8.60
CA VAL A 458 -4.14 18.20 7.81
C VAL A 458 -5.19 19.27 8.10
N VAL A 459 -5.36 19.66 9.36
CA VAL A 459 -6.30 20.70 9.78
C VAL A 459 -5.92 22.05 9.19
N ALA A 460 -4.63 22.40 9.23
CA ALA A 460 -4.13 23.61 8.61
C ALA A 460 -4.35 23.61 7.07
N ALA A 461 -4.10 22.47 6.40
CA ALA A 461 -4.37 22.32 4.98
C ALA A 461 -5.87 22.42 4.65
N ARG A 462 -6.76 21.89 5.50
CA ARG A 462 -8.22 22.04 5.36
C ARG A 462 -8.69 23.48 5.53
N ALA A 463 -8.11 24.23 6.46
CA ALA A 463 -8.38 25.66 6.61
C ALA A 463 -7.95 26.44 5.35
N PHE A 464 -6.75 26.12 4.82
CA PHE A 464 -6.27 26.67 3.55
C PHE A 464 -7.24 26.37 2.39
N ILE A 465 -7.73 25.14 2.28
CA ILE A 465 -8.72 24.72 1.27
C ILE A 465 -10.00 25.55 1.35
N ALA A 466 -10.54 25.73 2.56
CA ALA A 466 -11.76 26.50 2.78
C ALA A 466 -11.57 27.98 2.44
N GLU A 467 -10.45 28.59 2.84
CA GLU A 467 -10.12 29.99 2.55
C GLU A 467 -10.00 30.27 1.04
N HIS A 468 -9.44 29.31 0.29
CA HIS A 468 -9.22 29.44 -1.16
C HIS A 468 -10.41 28.93 -2.00
N GLY A 469 -11.46 28.39 -1.37
CA GLY A 469 -12.67 27.93 -2.06
C GLY A 469 -12.49 26.66 -2.90
N TYR A 470 -11.52 25.80 -2.56
CA TYR A 470 -11.31 24.55 -3.27
C TYR A 470 -12.43 23.54 -3.01
N ARG A 471 -12.96 22.93 -4.08
CA ARG A 471 -14.02 21.90 -4.01
C ARG A 471 -13.41 20.49 -4.07
N PRO A 472 -14.15 19.43 -3.65
CA PRO A 472 -13.69 18.05 -3.72
C PRO A 472 -13.69 17.46 -5.16
N THR A 473 -13.39 18.26 -6.19
CA THR A 473 -13.32 17.78 -7.59
C THR A 473 -11.88 17.44 -7.96
N ALA A 474 -11.68 16.55 -8.94
CA ALA A 474 -10.34 16.15 -9.37
C ALA A 474 -9.48 17.36 -9.82
N ASP A 475 -10.08 18.31 -10.54
CA ASP A 475 -9.37 19.53 -10.98
C ASP A 475 -8.97 20.42 -9.81
N ASP A 476 -9.87 20.63 -8.85
CA ASP A 476 -9.61 21.47 -7.67
C ASP A 476 -8.58 20.80 -6.76
N ILE A 477 -8.62 19.47 -6.58
CA ILE A 477 -7.61 18.68 -5.87
C ILE A 477 -6.24 18.86 -6.54
N ARG A 478 -6.14 18.70 -7.87
CA ARG A 478 -4.88 18.89 -8.61
C ARG A 478 -4.29 20.28 -8.37
N ARG A 479 -5.10 21.34 -8.46
CA ARG A 479 -4.65 22.72 -8.23
C ARG A 479 -4.26 22.96 -6.78
N CYS A 480 -5.12 22.55 -5.83
CA CYS A 480 -4.88 22.68 -4.40
C CYS A 480 -3.55 22.03 -3.98
N ARG A 481 -3.23 20.84 -4.50
CA ARG A 481 -1.94 20.17 -4.23
C ARG A 481 -0.76 21.06 -4.63
N GLN A 482 -0.81 21.71 -5.79
CA GLN A 482 0.28 22.58 -6.26
C GLN A 482 0.43 23.84 -5.41
N ASP A 483 -0.68 24.42 -4.96
CA ASP A 483 -0.67 25.59 -4.09
C ASP A 483 -0.16 25.24 -2.70
N LEU A 484 -0.58 24.11 -2.13
CA LEU A 484 -0.07 23.60 -0.85
C LEU A 484 1.44 23.35 -0.92
N LEU A 485 1.93 22.73 -2.01
CA LEU A 485 3.37 22.51 -2.24
C LEU A 485 4.16 23.82 -2.35
N SER A 486 3.52 24.89 -2.80
CA SER A 486 4.12 26.23 -2.94
C SER A 486 3.96 27.10 -1.67
N SER A 487 3.31 26.57 -0.63
CA SER A 487 3.04 27.25 0.63
C SER A 487 3.89 26.70 1.79
N PRO A 488 3.88 27.34 2.97
CA PRO A 488 4.47 26.78 4.19
C PRO A 488 3.85 25.44 4.65
N LEU A 489 2.68 25.05 4.10
CA LEU A 489 1.97 23.81 4.43
C LEU A 489 2.45 22.60 3.61
N ASN A 490 3.52 22.74 2.82
CA ASN A 490 4.05 21.69 1.94
C ASN A 490 4.45 20.38 2.65
N ARG A 491 4.57 20.38 3.99
CA ARG A 491 4.78 19.18 4.80
C ARG A 491 3.69 18.13 4.61
N ILE A 492 2.48 18.53 4.21
CA ILE A 492 1.37 17.62 3.92
C ILE A 492 1.74 16.59 2.84
N ALA A 493 2.65 16.92 1.92
CA ALA A 493 3.15 16.02 0.89
C ALA A 493 4.07 14.91 1.42
N ARG A 494 4.31 14.84 2.74
CA ARG A 494 4.95 13.69 3.39
C ARG A 494 3.98 12.53 3.64
N VAL A 495 2.68 12.81 3.62
CA VAL A 495 1.64 11.79 3.76
C VAL A 495 1.46 11.10 2.40
N GLY A 496 1.50 9.77 2.39
CA GLY A 496 1.41 8.98 1.15
C GLY A 496 0.13 9.27 0.35
N ASP A 497 -0.97 9.50 1.05
CA ASP A 497 -2.29 9.81 0.53
C ASP A 497 -2.32 11.12 -0.28
N PHE A 498 -1.28 11.95 -0.23
CA PHE A 498 -1.17 13.14 -1.07
C PHE A 498 -0.97 12.83 -2.56
N PHE A 499 -0.66 11.59 -2.95
CA PHE A 499 -0.17 11.25 -4.30
C PHE A 499 -1.16 10.49 -5.20
N SER A 500 -2.44 10.49 -4.85
CA SER A 500 -3.53 10.08 -5.75
C SER A 500 -4.77 10.93 -5.51
N THR A 501 -5.71 10.96 -6.46
CA THR A 501 -6.91 11.81 -6.34
C THR A 501 -7.84 11.35 -5.21
N SER A 502 -8.15 10.05 -5.09
CA SER A 502 -9.04 9.54 -4.03
C SER A 502 -8.41 9.66 -2.65
N GLU A 503 -7.14 9.27 -2.49
CA GLU A 503 -6.47 9.34 -1.19
C GLU A 503 -6.29 10.80 -0.76
N CYS A 504 -6.01 11.72 -1.69
CA CYS A 504 -5.89 13.14 -1.36
C CYS A 504 -7.25 13.75 -0.99
N ARG A 505 -8.33 13.27 -1.64
CA ARG A 505 -9.70 13.65 -1.26
C ARG A 505 -10.01 13.17 0.15
N ASP A 506 -9.69 11.92 0.47
CA ASP A 506 -9.91 11.35 1.80
C ASP A 506 -9.09 12.10 2.87
N LEU A 507 -7.83 12.43 2.57
CA LEU A 507 -6.97 13.19 3.45
C LEU A 507 -7.48 14.63 3.69
N LEU A 508 -7.80 15.37 2.62
CA LEU A 508 -7.93 16.83 2.68
C LEU A 508 -9.33 17.37 2.44
N PHE A 509 -10.21 16.59 1.83
CA PHE A 509 -11.55 17.02 1.40
C PHE A 509 -12.67 16.14 1.98
N HIS A 510 -12.36 15.33 2.98
CA HIS A 510 -13.32 14.39 3.56
C HIS A 510 -14.59 15.10 4.05
N VAL A 511 -15.76 14.54 3.70
CA VAL A 511 -17.08 15.11 4.07
C VAL A 511 -17.41 15.04 5.57
N GLN A 512 -16.70 14.17 6.31
CA GLN A 512 -16.87 13.94 7.74
C GLN A 512 -15.62 13.31 8.38
N GLU A 513 -14.95 14.02 9.29
CA GLU A 513 -13.89 13.42 10.10
C GLU A 513 -13.95 13.93 11.53
N ARG A 514 -13.94 12.99 12.47
CA ARG A 514 -13.79 13.22 13.89
C ARG A 514 -12.46 12.68 14.36
N ARG A 515 -11.62 13.56 14.87
CA ARG A 515 -10.35 13.23 15.51
C ARG A 515 -10.59 12.90 16.98
N MET A 516 -9.72 12.07 17.54
CA MET A 516 -9.80 11.55 18.90
C MET A 516 -8.52 11.91 19.67
N THR A 517 -8.58 11.81 20.99
CA THR A 517 -7.42 11.91 21.87
C THR A 517 -7.24 10.61 22.68
N VAL A 518 -6.00 10.33 23.10
CA VAL A 518 -5.72 9.19 23.98
C VAL A 518 -6.55 9.21 25.28
N PRO A 519 -6.78 10.36 25.96
CA PRO A 519 -7.67 10.43 27.12
C PRO A 519 -9.13 10.07 26.84
N GLU A 520 -9.69 10.44 25.68
CA GLU A 520 -11.04 10.03 25.27
C GLU A 520 -11.11 8.51 25.07
N ILE A 521 -10.11 7.93 24.38
CA ILE A 521 -10.01 6.47 24.19
C ILE A 521 -9.91 5.75 25.54
N LYS A 522 -9.06 6.24 26.46
CA LYS A 522 -8.93 5.71 27.82
C LYS A 522 -10.25 5.72 28.57
N SER A 523 -10.97 6.84 28.52
CA SER A 523 -12.26 7.00 29.20
C SER A 523 -13.29 5.99 28.68
N PHE A 524 -13.35 5.80 27.36
CA PHE A 524 -14.25 4.82 26.76
C PHE A 524 -13.89 3.37 27.13
N ILE A 525 -12.60 3.02 27.12
CA ILE A 525 -12.13 1.68 27.53
C ILE A 525 -12.55 1.38 28.97
N VAL A 526 -12.42 2.34 29.89
CA VAL A 526 -12.84 2.19 31.28
C VAL A 526 -14.36 2.07 31.39
N GLU A 527 -15.12 2.94 30.71
CA GLU A 527 -16.59 2.93 30.72
C GLU A 527 -17.17 1.61 30.23
N GLN A 528 -16.59 1.03 29.18
CA GLN A 528 -17.04 -0.22 28.57
C GLN A 528 -16.42 -1.48 29.21
N ASN A 529 -15.66 -1.32 30.30
CA ASN A 529 -14.96 -2.41 30.98
C ASN A 529 -14.13 -3.27 30.02
N LEU A 530 -13.33 -2.63 29.17
CA LEU A 530 -12.45 -3.30 28.21
C LEU A 530 -11.02 -3.39 28.75
N GLN A 531 -10.32 -4.44 28.34
CA GLN A 531 -8.90 -4.59 28.61
C GLN A 531 -8.08 -4.02 27.45
N PHE A 532 -7.29 -2.98 27.70
CA PHE A 532 -6.34 -2.46 26.72
C PHE A 532 -5.12 -3.38 26.63
N ILE A 533 -4.75 -3.78 25.40
CA ILE A 533 -3.62 -4.68 25.15
C ILE A 533 -2.37 -3.87 24.78
N GLY A 534 -2.49 -2.94 23.83
CA GLY A 534 -1.38 -2.11 23.40
C GLY A 534 -1.61 -1.38 22.08
N PHE A 535 -0.79 -0.36 21.84
CA PHE A 535 -0.66 0.31 20.54
C PHE A 535 0.36 -0.40 19.66
N GLU A 536 0.09 -0.46 18.36
CA GLU A 536 1.05 -0.93 17.36
C GLU A 536 2.02 0.16 16.95
N PHE A 537 3.32 -0.14 16.98
CA PHE A 537 4.35 0.84 16.68
C PHE A 537 5.59 0.26 16.04
N SER A 538 6.30 1.12 15.31
CA SER A 538 7.64 0.84 14.81
C SER A 538 8.65 0.71 15.96
N PRO A 539 9.74 -0.06 15.78
CA PRO A 539 10.81 -0.16 16.76
C PRO A 539 11.38 1.19 17.22
N GLN A 540 11.42 2.18 16.32
CA GLN A 540 11.92 3.52 16.62
C GLN A 540 11.01 4.27 17.60
N THR A 541 9.69 4.19 17.45
CA THR A 541 8.75 4.81 18.39
C THR A 541 8.80 4.12 19.76
N LEU A 542 8.91 2.79 19.78
CA LEU A 542 9.10 2.04 21.02
C LEU A 542 10.41 2.42 21.74
N GLN A 543 11.49 2.69 21.00
CA GLN A 543 12.74 3.17 21.57
C GLN A 543 12.57 4.56 22.20
N ARG A 544 11.85 5.48 21.54
CA ARG A 544 11.54 6.79 22.12
C ARG A 544 10.71 6.69 23.38
N TYR A 545 9.68 5.83 23.39
CA TYR A 545 8.88 5.54 24.57
C TYR A 545 9.77 5.07 25.73
N ARG A 546 10.66 4.09 25.47
CA ARG A 546 11.58 3.57 26.50
C ARG A 546 12.53 4.64 27.03
N ALA A 547 13.03 5.52 26.16
CA ALA A 547 13.90 6.61 26.56
C ALA A 547 13.18 7.62 27.44
N LEU A 548 11.92 7.97 27.11
CA LEU A 548 11.13 8.94 27.86
C LEU A 548 10.75 8.44 29.26
N PHE A 549 10.49 7.14 29.41
CA PHE A 549 10.02 6.54 30.67
C PHE A 549 11.04 5.59 31.32
N ALA A 550 12.33 5.78 31.05
CA ALA A 550 13.39 4.91 31.54
C ALA A 550 13.34 4.69 33.06
N ASP A 551 13.07 5.76 33.82
CA ASP A 551 13.03 5.74 35.29
C ASP A 551 11.75 5.15 35.87
N SER A 552 10.69 5.01 35.05
CA SER A 552 9.35 4.58 35.48
C SER A 552 9.01 3.14 35.06
N GLY A 553 9.98 2.41 34.48
CA GLY A 553 9.81 1.03 34.01
C GLY A 553 8.94 0.90 32.74
N TRP A 554 8.86 -0.31 32.19
CA TRP A 554 8.09 -0.63 30.99
C TRP A 554 6.59 -0.82 31.32
N SER A 555 5.73 0.04 30.77
CA SER A 555 4.27 -0.04 30.99
C SER A 555 3.48 0.30 29.71
N PRO A 556 3.52 -0.56 28.67
CA PRO A 556 2.94 -0.27 27.35
C PRO A 556 1.41 -0.23 27.37
N THR A 557 0.77 -0.66 28.45
CA THR A 557 -0.69 -0.58 28.66
C THR A 557 -1.13 0.74 29.33
N ASP A 558 -0.18 1.58 29.77
CA ASP A 558 -0.47 2.86 30.41
C ASP A 558 -0.72 3.95 29.35
N LEU A 559 -2.01 4.26 29.15
CA LEU A 559 -2.46 5.26 28.17
C LEU A 559 -2.01 6.69 28.53
N ASP A 560 -1.78 7.03 29.81
CA ASP A 560 -1.32 8.37 30.17
C ASP A 560 0.12 8.61 29.69
N ARG A 561 0.95 7.54 29.71
CA ARG A 561 2.31 7.60 29.16
C ARG A 561 2.32 7.77 27.64
N TRP A 562 1.40 7.12 26.93
CA TRP A 562 1.25 7.32 25.49
C TRP A 562 0.79 8.73 25.15
N HIS A 563 -0.15 9.28 25.92
CA HIS A 563 -0.58 10.67 25.78
C HIS A 563 0.57 11.67 26.03
N ALA A 564 1.38 11.44 27.06
CA ALA A 564 2.56 12.26 27.34
C ALA A 564 3.61 12.17 26.22
N LEU A 565 3.85 10.98 25.68
CA LEU A 565 4.75 10.80 24.52
C LEU A 565 4.24 11.57 23.30
N GLU A 566 2.95 11.46 22.97
CA GLU A 566 2.34 12.18 21.85
C GLU A 566 2.41 13.71 22.05
N THR A 567 2.20 14.18 23.28
CA THR A 567 2.29 15.60 23.60
C THR A 567 3.70 16.14 23.36
N GLN A 568 4.74 15.36 23.72
CA GLN A 568 6.13 15.74 23.48
C GLN A 568 6.57 15.56 22.02
N TYR A 569 6.05 14.53 21.36
CA TYR A 569 6.33 14.20 19.96
C TYR A 569 5.01 14.12 19.18
N PRO A 570 4.48 15.26 18.71
CA PRO A 570 3.16 15.35 18.06
C PRO A 570 2.95 14.46 16.84
N ASP A 571 4.02 13.98 16.20
CA ASP A 571 3.97 13.08 15.03
C ASP A 571 3.96 11.59 15.39
N THR A 572 3.91 11.25 16.68
CA THR A 572 3.92 9.86 17.18
C THR A 572 2.86 9.00 16.51
N PHE A 573 1.66 9.55 16.34
CA PHE A 573 0.50 8.89 15.74
C PHE A 573 0.10 9.53 14.40
N SER A 574 1.08 9.95 13.59
CA SER A 574 0.85 10.62 12.29
C SER A 574 0.10 9.76 11.27
N GLY A 575 0.19 8.43 11.35
CA GLY A 575 -0.70 7.51 10.65
C GLY A 575 -2.09 7.50 11.30
N MET A 576 -2.23 6.76 12.40
CA MET A 576 -3.40 6.76 13.28
C MET A 576 -3.05 6.06 14.61
N TYR A 577 -3.94 6.18 15.59
CA TYR A 577 -3.96 5.26 16.74
C TYR A 577 -4.35 3.86 16.24
N GLN A 578 -3.38 2.95 16.12
CA GLN A 578 -3.62 1.52 15.88
C GLN A 578 -3.47 0.75 17.18
N PHE A 579 -4.53 0.10 17.66
CA PHE A 579 -4.50 -0.57 18.96
C PHE A 579 -5.46 -1.73 19.10
N TRP A 580 -5.18 -2.55 20.11
CA TRP A 580 -5.96 -3.73 20.45
C TRP A 580 -6.60 -3.61 21.82
N VAL A 581 -7.84 -4.08 21.91
CA VAL A 581 -8.58 -4.26 23.16
C VAL A 581 -9.19 -5.66 23.22
N GLN A 582 -9.45 -6.16 24.43
CA GLN A 582 -10.19 -7.38 24.68
C GLN A 582 -11.46 -7.07 25.48
N LYS A 583 -12.57 -7.71 25.11
CA LYS A 583 -13.82 -7.65 25.86
C LYS A 583 -13.75 -8.61 27.06
N ASN A 584 -13.97 -8.07 28.26
CA ASN A 584 -14.00 -8.86 29.50
C ASN A 584 -15.19 -9.82 29.59
#